data_AF-A0A919FBN9-F1
#
_entry.id   AF-A0A919FBN9-F1
#
_cell.length_a   1.000
_cell.length_b   1.000
_cell.length_c   1.000
_cell.angle_alpha   90.00
_cell.angle_beta   90.00
_cell.angle_gamma   90.00
#
_symmetry.space_group_name_H-M   'P 1'
#
loop_
_entity.id
_entity.type
_entity.pdbx_description
1 polymer ?
#
loop_
_entity_poly.entity_id
_entity_poly.type
_entity_poly.pdbx_seq_one_letter_code
_entity_poly.pdbx_strand_id
1 'polypeptide(L)' 'MSAVTVDNPLTLPRVATPDPAANTPRPVRTVVTAPEGFEGEGFPVRRAFAKINTKSDRRRVHPQGLARRRRPPRRR' A
#
# COMPACT_ATOMS: atom_id res chain seq x y z
N MET A 1 6.07 -6.16 13.32
CA MET A 1 5.13 -5.04 13.11
C MET A 1 4.09 -5.17 14.21
N SER A 2 3.90 -4.14 15.02
CA SER A 2 2.93 -4.20 16.12
C SER A 2 1.52 -3.98 15.57
N ALA A 3 0.56 -4.82 15.96
CA ALA A 3 -0.84 -4.57 15.67
C ALA A 3 -1.34 -3.46 16.61
N VAL A 4 -2.04 -2.47 16.06
CA VAL A 4 -2.71 -1.43 16.84
C VAL A 4 -4.20 -1.76 16.83
N THR A 5 -4.78 -1.97 18.01
CA THR A 5 -6.21 -2.23 18.21
C THR A 5 -6.86 -0.98 18.78
N VAL A 6 -8.09 -0.68 18.34
CA VAL A 6 -8.90 0.42 18.84
C VAL A 6 -10.30 -0.09 19.18
N ASP A 7 -10.92 0.49 20.20
CA ASP A 7 -12.23 0.05 20.68
C ASP A 7 -13.36 0.34 19.69
N ASN A 8 -13.25 1.44 18.93
CA ASN A 8 -14.20 1.80 17.89
C ASN A 8 -13.47 2.26 16.61
N PRO A 9 -13.51 1.50 15.50
CA PRO A 9 -12.83 1.88 14.26
C PRO A 9 -13.44 3.09 13.55
N LEU A 10 -14.67 3.49 13.91
CA LEU A 10 -15.37 4.62 13.28
C LEU A 10 -14.91 5.99 13.82
N THR A 11 -14.17 6.02 14.91
CA THR A 11 -13.59 7.27 15.46
C THR A 11 -12.21 7.58 14.86
N LEU A 12 -11.64 6.66 14.07
CA LEU A 12 -10.35 6.86 13.44
C LEU A 12 -10.40 8.02 12.43
N PRO A 13 -9.34 8.86 12.37
CA PRO A 13 -9.21 9.86 11.33
C PRO A 13 -9.31 9.22 9.94
N ARG A 14 -10.13 9.81 9.07
CA ARG A 14 -10.23 9.37 7.67
C ARG A 14 -8.91 9.65 6.95
N VAL A 15 -8.49 8.72 6.10
CA VAL A 15 -7.35 8.93 5.20
C VAL A 15 -7.73 9.98 4.17
N ALA A 16 -6.92 11.03 4.04
CA ALA A 16 -7.12 12.06 3.02
C ALA A 16 -6.89 11.49 1.62
N THR A 17 -7.67 11.96 0.65
CA THR A 17 -7.43 11.63 -0.76
C THR A 17 -6.06 12.15 -1.19
N PRO A 18 -5.21 11.34 -1.84
CA PRO A 18 -3.92 11.81 -2.35
C PRO A 18 -4.11 12.92 -3.38
N ASP A 19 -3.31 13.99 -3.29
CA ASP A 19 -3.28 15.06 -4.28
C ASP A 19 -2.76 14.51 -5.63
N PRO A 20 -3.53 14.61 -6.73
CA PRO A 20 -3.14 14.11 -8.04
C PRO A 20 -1.95 14.86 -8.65
N ALA A 21 -1.69 16.11 -8.27
CA ALA A 21 -0.54 16.87 -8.76
C ALA A 21 0.77 16.46 -8.05
N ALA A 22 0.67 16.07 -6.77
CA ALA A 22 1.81 15.67 -5.95
C ALA A 22 2.08 14.14 -5.97
N ASN A 23 1.11 13.33 -6.40
CA ASN A 23 1.23 11.87 -6.40
C ASN A 23 1.22 11.28 -7.81
N THR A 24 2.27 10.53 -8.14
CA THR A 24 2.30 9.74 -9.38
C THR A 24 1.76 8.33 -9.10
N PRO A 25 0.74 7.86 -9.84
CA PRO A 25 0.28 6.48 -9.78
C PRO A 25 1.43 5.52 -10.09
N ARG A 26 1.50 4.40 -9.38
CA ARG A 26 2.51 3.38 -9.65
C ARG A 26 2.21 2.71 -10.99
N PRO A 27 3.23 2.41 -11.82
CA PRO A 27 3.01 1.74 -13.09
C PRO A 27 2.52 0.31 -12.85
N VAL A 28 1.63 -0.16 -13.73
CA VAL A 28 1.24 -1.56 -13.79
C VAL A 28 2.45 -2.39 -14.22
N ARG A 29 2.81 -3.39 -13.42
CA ARG A 29 3.96 -4.25 -13.72
C ARG A 29 3.63 -5.40 -14.65
N THR A 30 2.46 -6.03 -14.45
CA THR A 30 2.05 -7.21 -15.21
C THR A 30 0.54 -7.38 -15.12
N VAL A 31 -0.08 -7.82 -16.20
CA VAL A 31 -1.48 -8.29 -16.26
C VAL A 31 -1.44 -9.77 -16.64
N VAL A 32 -2.06 -10.63 -15.85
CA VAL A 32 -2.05 -12.09 -16.08
C VAL A 32 -3.43 -12.66 -15.82
N THR A 33 -3.87 -13.58 -16.66
CA THR A 33 -5.09 -14.35 -16.43
C THR A 33 -4.84 -15.41 -15.36
N ALA A 34 -5.73 -15.45 -14.37
CA ALA A 34 -5.65 -16.42 -13.28
C ALA A 34 -5.72 -17.87 -13.83
N PRO A 35 -4.78 -18.75 -13.45
CA PRO A 35 -4.82 -20.15 -13.85
C PRO A 35 -6.05 -20.84 -13.25
N GLU A 36 -6.62 -21.75 -14.02
CA GLU A 36 -7.68 -22.66 -13.59
C GLU A 36 -7.09 -23.88 -12.89
N GLY A 37 -7.86 -24.45 -11.98
CA GLY A 37 -7.54 -25.71 -11.32
C GLY A 37 -8.76 -26.24 -10.58
N PHE A 38 -8.60 -27.36 -9.89
CA PHE A 38 -9.64 -27.97 -9.08
C PHE A 38 -9.16 -28.13 -7.64
N GLU A 39 -10.05 -27.93 -6.67
CA GLU A 39 -9.75 -28.04 -5.24
C GLU A 39 -10.90 -28.73 -4.49
N GLY A 40 -10.60 -29.31 -3.33
CA GLY A 40 -11.58 -30.09 -2.54
C GLY A 40 -12.13 -31.27 -3.35
N GLU A 41 -13.46 -31.41 -3.39
CA GLU A 41 -14.22 -32.43 -4.12
C GLU A 41 -14.24 -32.24 -5.66
N GLY A 42 -13.23 -31.58 -6.23
CA GLY A 42 -13.17 -31.31 -7.66
C GLY A 42 -13.91 -30.05 -8.10
N PHE A 43 -13.98 -29.02 -7.25
CA PHE A 43 -14.56 -27.73 -7.62
C PHE A 43 -13.60 -26.90 -8.47
N PRO A 44 -14.04 -26.32 -9.60
CA PRO A 44 -13.20 -25.46 -10.41
C PRO A 44 -12.92 -24.13 -9.68
N VAL A 45 -11.64 -23.76 -9.60
CA VAL A 45 -11.15 -22.54 -8.92
C VAL A 45 -10.21 -21.78 -9.85
N ARG A 46 -10.17 -20.44 -9.71
CA ARG A 46 -9.14 -19.58 -10.32
C ARG A 46 -8.30 -18.89 -9.25
N ARG A 47 -6.98 -19.11 -9.25
CA ARG A 47 -6.08 -18.49 -8.26
C ARG A 47 -5.49 -17.17 -8.78
N ALA A 48 -6.12 -16.06 -8.42
CA ALA A 48 -5.75 -14.71 -8.86
C ALA A 48 -4.26 -14.37 -8.68
N PHE A 49 -3.62 -14.85 -7.59
CA PHE A 49 -2.26 -14.48 -7.21
C PHE A 49 -1.24 -15.62 -7.26
N ALA A 50 -1.57 -16.75 -7.89
CA ALA A 50 -0.69 -17.93 -7.91
C ALA A 50 0.72 -17.67 -8.50
N LYS A 51 0.88 -16.63 -9.32
CA LYS A 51 2.12 -16.31 -10.04
C LYS A 51 2.78 -15.00 -9.59
N ILE A 52 2.33 -14.38 -8.50
CA ILE A 52 2.90 -13.10 -8.06
C ILE A 52 4.07 -13.33 -7.10
N ASN A 53 5.22 -12.69 -7.40
CA ASN A 53 6.37 -12.68 -6.49
C ASN A 53 6.09 -11.75 -5.30
N THR A 54 5.66 -12.34 -4.19
CA THR A 54 5.31 -11.65 -2.92
C THR A 54 6.46 -10.85 -2.31
N LYS A 55 7.72 -11.20 -2.60
CA LYS A 55 8.89 -10.48 -2.10
C LYS A 55 9.10 -9.15 -2.83
N SER A 56 8.71 -9.07 -4.10
CA SER A 56 8.81 -7.86 -4.93
C SER A 56 7.70 -6.83 -4.66
N ASP A 57 6.64 -7.25 -3.97
CA ASP A 57 5.44 -6.46 -3.69
C ASP A 57 5.54 -5.66 -2.37
N ARG A 58 6.46 -6.05 -1.49
CA ARG A 58 6.81 -5.27 -0.29
C ARG A 58 7.76 -4.10 -0.61
N ARG A 59 7.33 -3.12 -1.42
CA ARG A 59 8.09 -1.86 -1.54
C ARG A 59 7.75 -0.93 -0.37
N ARG A 60 8.75 -0.67 0.48
CA ARG A 60 8.70 0.35 1.55
C ARG A 60 8.14 1.66 0.99
N VAL A 61 7.09 2.17 1.63
CA VAL A 61 6.67 3.56 1.48
C VAL A 61 7.67 4.40 2.28
N HIS A 62 8.52 5.17 1.61
CA HIS A 62 9.29 6.22 2.27
C HIS A 62 8.34 7.40 2.51
N PRO A 63 8.11 7.83 3.76
CA PRO A 63 7.34 9.05 4.01
C PRO A 63 8.09 10.24 3.43
N GLN A 64 7.45 10.97 2.51
CA GLN A 64 7.97 12.22 1.97
C GLN A 64 7.97 13.30 3.06
N GLY A 65 9.15 13.83 3.33
CA GLY A 65 9.41 15.25 3.59
C GLY A 65 8.66 15.94 4.73
N LEU A 66 9.11 15.76 5.97
CA LEU A 66 8.94 16.83 6.96
C LEU A 66 9.99 17.91 6.65
N ALA A 67 9.56 18.96 5.95
CA ALA A 67 10.40 20.11 5.64
C ALA A 67 10.99 20.67 6.95
N ARG A 68 12.32 20.50 7.12
CA ARG A 68 13.06 21.10 8.23
C ARG A 68 12.97 22.63 8.09
N ARG A 69 12.03 23.25 8.81
CA ARG A 69 12.00 24.71 8.97
C ARG A 69 13.29 25.14 9.65
N ARG A 70 14.24 25.66 8.87
CA ARG A 70 15.46 26.29 9.40
C ARG A 70 15.02 27.52 10.19
N ARG A 71 15.28 27.54 11.50
CA ARG A 71 15.14 28.74 12.34
C ARG A 71 16.04 29.85 11.77
N PRO A 72 15.55 31.10 11.65
CA PRO A 72 16.40 32.20 11.22
C PRO A 72 17.45 32.53 12.31
N PRO A 73 18.64 33.02 11.92
CA PRO A 73 19.65 33.43 12.88
C PRO A 73 19.19 34.66 13.65
N ARG A 74 19.32 34.62 14.98
CA ARG A 74 19.14 35.80 15.84
C ARG A 74 20.30 36.76 15.55
N ARG A 75 19.99 37.96 15.05
CA ARG A 75 20.95 39.07 14.98
C ARG A 75 21.34 39.44 16.41
N ARG A 76 22.65 39.54 16.66
CA ARG A 76 23.21 40.21 17.84
C ARG A 76 23.25 41.71 17.57
#